data_AF-A0A0L0WDG4-F1
#
_entry.id   AF-A0A0L0WDG4-F1
#
_cell.length_a   1.000
_cell.length_b   1.000
_cell.length_c   1.000
_cell.angle_alpha   90.00
_cell.angle_beta   90.00
_cell.angle_gamma   90.00
#
_symmetry.space_group_name_H-M   'P 1'
#
loop_
_entity.id
_entity.type
_entity.pdbx_description
1 polymer ?
#
loop_
_entity_poly.entity_id
_entity_poly.type
_entity_poly.pdbx_seq_one_letter_code
_entity_poly.pdbx_strand_id
1 'polypeptide(L)' 'MDKKYVVRTDVKLSNAMTREEAIKAVKEYESQGVSAYIVSETEAERIKDSEFNKPSWK' A
#
# COMPACT_ATOMS: atom_id res chain seq x y z
N MET A 1 14.71 -3.00 14.17
CA MET A 1 13.78 -3.84 13.38
C MET A 1 13.37 -3.03 12.17
N ASP A 2 13.74 -3.51 10.98
CA ASP A 2 13.42 -2.82 9.73
C ASP A 2 11.93 -2.93 9.45
N LYS A 3 11.23 -1.80 9.47
CA LYS A 3 9.79 -1.74 9.16
C LYS A 3 9.63 -1.89 7.65
N LYS A 4 8.93 -2.95 7.23
CA LYS A 4 8.54 -3.16 5.84
C LYS A 4 7.14 -2.63 5.59
N TYR A 5 6.94 -2.21 4.36
CA TYR A 5 5.71 -1.60 3.86
C TYR A 5 5.25 -2.30 2.60
N VAL A 6 3.95 -2.29 2.38
CA VAL A 6 3.31 -2.87 1.19
C VAL A 6 2.45 -1.79 0.55
N VAL A 7 2.36 -1.81 -0.77
CA VAL A 7 1.48 -0.94 -1.53
C VAL A 7 0.21 -1.70 -1.91
N ARG A 8 -0.95 -1.21 -1.47
CA ARG A 8 -2.27 -1.67 -1.85
C ARG A 8 -2.82 -0.79 -2.96
N THR A 9 -3.04 -1.37 -4.13
CA THR A 9 -3.85 -0.76 -5.21
C THR A 9 -5.31 -1.20 -5.05
N ASP A 10 -6.21 -0.93 -5.98
CA ASP A 10 -7.58 -1.49 -5.94
C ASP A 10 -7.64 -3.00 -6.19
N VAL A 11 -6.72 -3.53 -6.99
CA VAL A 11 -6.75 -4.92 -7.47
C VAL A 11 -5.74 -5.85 -6.79
N LYS A 12 -4.62 -5.32 -6.29
CA LYS A 12 -3.54 -6.15 -5.72
C LYS A 12 -2.75 -5.47 -4.61
N LEU A 13 -2.00 -6.29 -3.88
CA LEU A 13 -0.93 -5.90 -2.96
C LEU A 13 0.42 -6.11 -3.64
N SER A 14 1.38 -5.23 -3.37
CA SER A 14 2.78 -5.42 -3.77
C SER A 14 3.52 -6.36 -2.82
N ASN A 15 4.78 -6.66 -3.15
CA ASN A 15 5.70 -7.25 -2.18
C ASN A 15 6.07 -6.24 -1.08
N ALA A 16 6.55 -6.77 0.05
CA ALA A 16 7.06 -5.97 1.15
C ALA A 16 8.37 -5.29 0.76
N MET A 17 8.48 -3.99 1.04
CA MET A 17 9.59 -3.13 0.63
C MET A 17 9.91 -2.07 1.70
N THR A 18 10.97 -1.30 1.50
CA THR A 18 11.31 -0.17 2.37
C THR A 18 10.31 0.99 2.23
N ARG A 19 10.33 1.93 3.18
CA ARG A 19 9.46 3.11 3.12
C ARG A 19 9.70 3.94 1.85
N GLU A 20 10.97 4.10 1.46
CA GLU A 20 11.36 4.91 0.31
C GLU A 20 10.88 4.28 -1.00
N GLU A 21 11.03 2.96 -1.13
CA GLU A 21 10.49 2.21 -2.26
C GLU A 21 8.97 2.31 -2.33
N ALA A 22 8.27 2.19 -1.20
CA ALA A 22 6.82 2.29 -1.15
C ALA A 22 6.32 3.68 -1.58
N ILE A 23 7.01 4.75 -1.15
CA ILE A 23 6.71 6.13 -1.59
C ILE A 23 6.91 6.27 -3.09
N LYS A 24 8.02 5.75 -3.62
CA LYS A 24 8.30 5.79 -5.07
C LYS A 24 7.22 5.05 -5.86
N ALA A 25 6.86 3.84 -5.43
CA ALA A 25 5.84 3.03 -6.07
C ALA A 25 4.46 3.71 -6.07
N VAL A 26 4.03 4.31 -4.96
CA VAL A 26 2.74 5.03 -4.92
C VAL A 26 2.73 6.21 -5.87
N LYS A 27 3.81 7.00 -5.95
CA LYS A 27 3.91 8.11 -6.91
C LYS A 27 3.85 7.63 -8.37
N GLU A 28 4.47 6.49 -8.65
CA GLU A 28 4.41 5.87 -9.97
C GLU A 28 2.99 5.42 -10.33
N TYR A 29 2.28 4.77 -9.39
CA TYR A 29 0.87 4.44 -9.57
C TYR A 29 -0.02 5.67 -9.76
N GLU A 30 0.19 6.71 -8.95
CA GLU A 30 -0.55 7.98 -9.07
C GLU A 30 -0.34 8.61 -10.46
N SER A 31 0.89 8.59 -10.98
CA SER A 31 1.18 9.08 -12.35
C SER A 31 0.48 8.29 -13.46
N GLN A 32 0.08 7.06 -13.19
CA GLN A 32 -0.69 6.18 -14.08
C GLN A 32 -2.21 6.27 -13.83
N GLY A 33 -2.65 7.16 -12.93
CA GLY A 33 -4.06 7.30 -12.54
C GLY A 33 -4.57 6.17 -11.64
N VAL A 34 -3.67 5.39 -11.04
CA VAL A 34 -4.00 4.27 -10.16
C VAL A 34 -3.98 4.74 -8.70
N SER A 35 -5.10 4.57 -8.00
CA SER A 35 -5.16 4.80 -6.55
C SER A 35 -4.34 3.75 -5.81
N ALA A 36 -3.32 4.18 -5.06
CA ALA A 36 -2.44 3.31 -4.31
C ALA A 36 -2.20 3.84 -2.89
N TYR A 37 -2.12 2.92 -1.92
CA TYR A 37 -1.98 3.21 -0.51
C TYR A 37 -0.80 2.46 0.09
N ILE A 38 -0.01 3.13 0.92
CA ILE A 38 1.05 2.48 1.69
C ILE A 38 0.44 1.95 2.99
N VAL A 39 0.64 0.66 3.25
CA VAL A 39 0.22 -0.02 4.47
C VAL A 39 1.42 -0.74 5.11
N SER A 40 1.33 -1.04 6.41
CA SER A 40 2.33 -1.90 7.06
C SER A 40 2.17 -3.34 6.58
N GLU A 41 3.22 -4.14 6.75
CA GLU A 41 3.17 -5.59 6.47
C GLU A 41 2.04 -6.29 7.26
N THR A 42 1.89 -5.97 8.54
CA THR A 42 0.81 -6.51 9.39
C THR A 42 -0.58 -6.13 8.88
N GLU A 43 -0.75 -4.89 8.42
CA GLU A 43 -2.02 -4.46 7.84
C GLU A 43 -2.28 -5.15 6.49
N ALA A 44 -1.24 -5.36 5.69
CA ALA A 44 -1.34 -6.09 4.44
C ALA A 44 -1.77 -7.56 4.63
N GLU A 45 -1.38 -8.19 5.74
CA GLU A 45 -1.88 -9.51 6.12
C GLU A 45 -3.35 -9.45 6.55
N ARG A 46 -3.70 -8.50 7.42
CA ARG A 46 -5.09 -8.32 7.89
C ARG A 46 -6.09 -8.16 6.75
N ILE A 47 -5.74 -7.42 5.71
CA ILE A 47 -6.63 -7.14 4.56
C ILE A 47 -6.68 -8.25 3.51
N LYS A 48 -5.89 -9.33 3.64
CA LYS A 48 -6.11 -10.53 2.80
C LYS A 48 -7.42 -11.21 3.16
N ASP A 49 -7.76 -11.18 4.45
CA ASP A 49 -8.92 -11.85 5.02
C ASP A 49 -10.02 -10.85 5.43
N SER A 50 -9.86 -9.57 5.11
CA SER A 50 -10.75 -8.48 5.56
C SER A 50 -10.79 -7.32 4.57
N GLU A 51 -11.83 -6.49 4.65
CA GLU A 51 -11.93 -5.30 3.81
C GLU A 51 -10.86 -4.25 4.16
N PHE A 52 -10.35 -3.59 3.12
CA PHE A 52 -9.44 -2.46 3.27
C PHE A 52 -10.25 -1.17 3.49
N ASN A 53 -10.14 -0.60 4.68
CA ASN A 53 -10.78 0.67 5.02
C ASN A 53 -10.04 1.82 4.34
N LYS A 54 -10.51 2.22 3.17
CA LYS A 54 -9.92 3.33 2.40
C LYS A 54 -9.98 4.63 3.22
N PRO A 55 -8.85 5.33 3.43
CA PRO A 55 -8.85 6.64 4.06
C PRO A 55 -9.73 7.62 3.28
N SER A 56 -10.61 8.34 3.99
CA SER A 56 -11.39 9.43 3.41
C SER A 56 -10.84 10.77 3.90
N TRP A 57 -10.52 11.67 2.97
CA TRP A 57 -10.19 13.05 3.29
C TRP A 57 -11.49 13.86 3.18
N LYS A 58 -12.04 14.28 4.31
CA LYS A 58 -13.11 15.28 4.39
C LYS A 58 -12.52 16.61 4.80
#